data_AF-A0A652K9Q5-F1
#
_entry.id   AF-A0A652K9Q5-F1
#
_cell.length_a   1.000
_cell.length_b   1.000
_cell.length_c   1.000
_cell.angle_alpha   90.00
_cell.angle_beta   90.00
_cell.angle_gamma   90.00
#
_symmetry.space_group_name_H-M   'P 1'
#
loop_
_entity.id
_entity.type
_entity.pdbx_description
1 polymer ?
#
loop_
_entity_poly.entity_id
_entity_poly.type
_entity_poly.pdbx_seq_one_letter_code
_entity_poly.pdbx_strand_id
1 'polypeptide(L)'
;MENQLTHEASTFISFQNYEFQDPRSHGYRWVDVRHLRIPAESGGAQELLAALIGHEQFRDDYAGGGVLSAGSRHGPYWLRLGTPDVYEAVSQERSAYVLRGWVNQSGDVPAAVEAVLQQEVFDRLAAADRIYYLSRLGDEAIHDWGRVHEHFHELVLIDRSAGRITKNP
;
A
#
# COMPACT_ATOMS: atom_id res chain seq x y z
N MET A 1 6.57 21.82 -8.63
CA MET A 1 5.20 21.89 -8.09
C MET A 1 5.24 21.24 -6.73
N GLU A 2 4.76 21.94 -5.70
CA GLU A 2 4.54 21.32 -4.40
C GLU A 2 3.44 20.27 -4.53
N ASN A 3 3.60 19.15 -3.84
CA ASN A 3 2.59 18.11 -3.82
C ASN A 3 1.39 18.60 -3.03
N GLN A 4 0.18 18.38 -3.56
CA GLN A 4 -1.04 18.86 -2.92
C GLN A 4 -1.54 17.92 -1.81
N LEU A 5 -1.06 16.68 -1.77
CA LEU A 5 -1.35 15.75 -0.69
C LEU A 5 -0.51 16.09 0.53
N THR A 6 -1.11 16.00 1.72
CA THR A 6 -0.40 16.14 3.00
C THR A 6 -0.38 14.81 3.71
N HIS A 7 0.79 14.26 4.04
CA HIS A 7 0.87 13.08 4.91
C HIS A 7 0.28 13.37 6.30
N GLU A 8 -0.60 12.50 6.79
CA GLU A 8 -1.23 12.63 8.11
C GLU A 8 -0.66 11.64 9.11
N ALA A 9 -0.54 10.38 8.70
CA ALA A 9 -0.17 9.28 9.58
C ALA A 9 0.30 8.06 8.79
N SER A 10 1.04 7.18 9.46
CA SER A 10 1.36 5.84 8.98
C SER A 10 1.16 4.81 10.08
N THR A 11 0.72 3.61 9.71
CA THR A 11 0.59 2.44 10.59
C THR A 11 1.41 1.30 9.99
N PHE A 12 2.32 0.72 10.78
CA PHE A 12 3.10 -0.45 10.36
C PHE A 12 2.70 -1.68 11.18
N ILE A 13 2.22 -2.71 10.49
CA ILE A 13 1.74 -3.96 11.10
C ILE A 13 2.70 -5.07 10.70
N SER A 14 3.64 -5.41 11.59
CA SER A 14 4.51 -6.58 11.39
C SER A 14 3.91 -7.81 12.06
N PHE A 15 3.72 -8.88 11.30
CA PHE A 15 3.17 -10.13 11.85
C PHE A 15 4.13 -10.76 12.86
N GLN A 16 5.43 -10.43 12.79
CA GLN A 16 6.42 -10.89 13.78
C GLN A 16 6.14 -10.38 15.21
N ASN A 17 5.36 -9.31 15.36
CA ASN A 17 5.05 -8.73 16.65
C ASN A 17 3.91 -9.47 17.39
N TYR A 18 3.40 -10.56 16.81
CA TYR A 18 2.26 -11.32 17.33
C TYR A 18 2.63 -12.78 17.57
N GLU A 19 1.96 -13.39 18.54
CA GLU A 19 2.15 -14.80 18.86
C GLU A 19 1.34 -15.68 17.90
N PHE A 20 2.06 -16.46 17.08
CA PHE A 20 1.50 -17.52 16.25
C PHE A 20 1.68 -18.87 16.95
N GLN A 21 0.81 -19.84 16.64
CA GLN A 21 0.97 -21.21 17.16
C GLN A 21 2.27 -21.85 16.68
N ASP A 22 2.58 -21.71 15.39
CA ASP A 22 3.93 -21.96 14.86
C ASP A 22 4.68 -20.62 14.78
N PRO A 23 5.80 -20.46 15.50
CA PRO A 23 6.61 -19.24 15.45
C PRO A 23 7.11 -18.85 14.06
N ARG A 24 7.04 -19.73 13.05
CA ARG A 24 7.42 -19.42 11.66
C ARG A 24 6.25 -18.91 10.82
N SER A 25 5.01 -19.07 11.27
CA SER A 25 3.81 -18.70 10.51
C SER A 25 3.61 -17.20 10.33
N HIS A 26 4.34 -16.33 11.05
CA HIS A 26 4.33 -14.90 10.72
C HIS A 26 4.86 -14.66 9.29
N GLY A 27 5.73 -15.54 8.76
CA GLY A 27 6.18 -15.54 7.37
C GLY A 27 6.91 -14.25 6.94
N TYR A 28 7.45 -13.52 7.91
CA TYR A 28 8.02 -12.17 7.77
C TYR A 28 7.09 -11.18 7.03
N ARG A 29 5.78 -11.40 7.10
CA ARG A 29 4.76 -10.55 6.47
C ARG A 29 4.53 -9.29 7.27
N TRP A 30 4.23 -8.21 6.57
CA TRP A 30 3.89 -6.92 7.16
C TRP A 30 3.00 -6.14 6.21
N VAL A 31 2.26 -5.16 6.77
CA VAL A 31 1.48 -4.17 6.02
C VAL A 31 1.95 -2.79 6.46
N ASP A 32 2.22 -1.90 5.51
CA ASP A 32 2.50 -0.49 5.78
C ASP A 32 1.34 0.35 5.24
N VAL A 33 0.57 0.98 6.12
CA VAL A 33 -0.57 1.82 5.75
C VAL A 33 -0.17 3.28 5.87
N ARG A 34 -0.36 4.07 4.82
CA ARG A 34 -0.10 5.51 4.82
C ARG A 34 -1.35 6.30 4.50
N HIS A 35 -1.63 7.31 5.31
CA HIS A 35 -2.76 8.21 5.13
C HIS A 35 -2.27 9.58 4.68
N LEU A 36 -2.85 10.08 3.58
CA LEU A 36 -2.64 11.43 3.13
C LEU A 36 -3.98 12.14 2.95
N ARG A 37 -3.99 13.42 3.30
CA ARG A 37 -5.14 14.31 3.16
C ARG A 37 -5.26 14.81 1.73
N ILE A 38 -6.47 14.73 1.18
CA ILE A 38 -6.86 15.29 -0.11
C ILE A 38 -7.29 16.76 0.10
N PRO A 39 -6.80 17.72 -0.71
CA PRO A 39 -7.27 19.10 -0.65
C PRO A 39 -8.76 19.23 -1.04
N ALA A 40 -9.45 20.24 -0.49
CA ALA A 40 -10.88 20.46 -0.72
C ALA A 40 -11.23 20.60 -2.21
N GLU A 41 -10.36 21.27 -2.96
CA GLU A 41 -10.39 21.28 -4.42
C GLU A 41 -9.35 20.28 -4.92
N SER A 42 -9.82 19.09 -5.32
CA SER A 42 -8.97 18.06 -5.92
C SER A 42 -9.55 17.58 -7.24
N GLY A 43 -8.67 17.31 -8.19
CA GLY A 43 -9.04 16.81 -9.51
C GLY A 43 -9.53 15.36 -9.51
N GLY A 44 -9.51 14.73 -10.67
CA GLY A 44 -9.95 13.33 -10.84
C GLY A 44 -9.08 12.32 -10.09
N ALA A 45 -9.51 11.06 -10.04
CA ALA A 45 -8.72 10.00 -9.41
C ALA A 45 -7.32 9.82 -10.04
N GLN A 46 -7.20 10.03 -11.36
CA GLN A 46 -5.92 10.01 -12.06
C GLN A 46 -4.95 11.11 -11.59
N GLU A 47 -5.45 12.31 -11.33
CA GLU A 47 -4.66 13.41 -10.77
C GLU A 47 -4.24 13.12 -9.32
N LEU A 48 -5.12 12.49 -8.53
CA LEU A 48 -4.80 12.06 -7.17
C LEU A 48 -3.73 10.96 -7.16
N LEU A 49 -3.77 10.00 -8.08
CA LEU A 49 -2.71 9.01 -8.25
C LEU A 49 -1.39 9.66 -8.67
N ALA A 50 -1.42 10.61 -9.60
CA ALA A 50 -0.23 11.35 -10.01
C ALA A 50 0.37 12.14 -8.83
N ALA A 51 -0.48 12.78 -8.03
CA ALA A 51 -0.06 13.44 -6.81
C ALA A 51 0.53 12.44 -5.81
N LEU A 52 -0.09 11.27 -5.58
CA LEU A 52 0.46 10.25 -4.69
C LEU A 52 1.85 9.78 -5.14
N ILE A 53 2.00 9.42 -6.42
CA ILE A 53 3.27 8.96 -7.00
C ILE A 53 4.35 10.03 -6.88
N GLY A 54 3.99 11.31 -7.06
CA GLY A 54 4.91 12.43 -6.90
C GLY A 54 5.27 12.77 -5.45
N HIS A 55 4.60 12.17 -4.45
CA HIS A 55 4.78 12.50 -3.03
C HIS A 55 6.03 11.81 -2.47
N GLU A 56 6.73 12.43 -1.52
CA GLU A 56 7.94 11.84 -0.92
C GLU A 56 7.66 10.49 -0.25
N GLN A 57 6.48 10.33 0.37
CA GLN A 57 6.02 9.07 0.99
C GLN A 57 5.88 7.92 -0.02
N PHE A 58 5.92 8.21 -1.32
CA PHE A 58 5.94 7.20 -2.36
C PHE A 58 7.36 6.67 -2.65
N ARG A 59 8.40 7.26 -2.06
CA ARG A 59 9.81 6.92 -2.30
C ARG A 59 10.39 5.98 -1.24
N ASP A 60 9.55 5.08 -0.74
CA ASP A 60 9.94 4.03 0.20
C ASP A 60 10.18 2.75 -0.62
N ASP A 61 11.36 2.16 -0.51
CA ASP A 61 11.67 0.88 -1.16
C ASP A 61 11.24 -0.33 -0.33
N TYR A 62 10.76 -0.10 0.91
CA TYR A 62 10.33 -1.11 1.86
C TYR A 62 11.40 -2.16 2.19
N ALA A 63 12.68 -1.83 1.96
CA ALA A 63 13.82 -2.65 2.37
C ALA A 63 14.33 -2.29 3.78
N GLY A 64 13.52 -1.58 4.58
CA GLY A 64 13.79 -1.21 5.98
C GLY A 64 14.43 0.18 6.17
N GLY A 65 14.78 0.89 5.09
CA GLY A 65 15.35 2.24 5.16
C GLY A 65 14.32 3.37 5.34
N GLY A 66 13.05 3.09 5.09
CA GLY A 66 11.98 4.08 5.11
C GLY A 66 12.02 5.04 3.91
N VAL A 67 11.33 6.17 4.04
CA VAL A 67 11.22 7.17 2.97
C VAL A 67 12.54 7.88 2.74
N LEU A 68 13.02 7.82 1.49
CA LEU A 68 14.16 8.61 1.03
C LEU A 68 13.67 9.75 0.14
N SER A 69 13.78 10.98 0.62
CA SER A 69 13.28 12.17 -0.11
C SER A 69 13.87 12.30 -1.51
N ALA A 70 15.17 11.98 -1.69
CA ALA A 70 15.84 11.94 -2.99
C ALA A 70 15.85 10.53 -3.65
N GLY A 71 15.09 9.59 -3.10
CA GLY A 71 15.02 8.21 -3.57
C GLY A 71 14.45 8.07 -4.98
N SER A 72 14.92 7.05 -5.70
CA SER A 72 14.49 6.73 -7.07
C SER A 72 13.75 5.38 -7.16
N ARG A 73 13.33 4.83 -6.02
CA ARG A 73 12.74 3.50 -5.88
C ARG A 73 11.41 3.61 -5.13
N HIS A 74 10.51 2.68 -5.42
CA HIS A 74 9.24 2.50 -4.71
C HIS A 74 8.90 1.00 -4.69
N GLY A 75 8.87 0.40 -3.49
CA GLY A 75 8.80 -1.05 -3.34
C GLY A 75 9.84 -1.74 -4.24
N PRO A 76 9.46 -2.76 -5.02
CA PRO A 76 10.39 -3.46 -5.89
C PRO A 76 10.72 -2.72 -7.19
N TYR A 77 10.11 -1.55 -7.47
CA TYR A 77 10.16 -0.91 -8.77
C TYR A 77 10.99 0.39 -8.81
N TRP A 78 11.54 0.71 -9.98
CA TRP A 78 12.09 2.05 -10.24
C TRP A 78 10.97 3.09 -10.27
N LEU A 79 11.09 4.13 -9.45
CA LEU A 79 10.08 5.19 -9.31
C LEU A 79 9.70 5.84 -10.66
N ARG A 80 10.67 6.01 -11.56
CA ARG A 80 10.45 6.64 -12.89
C ARG A 80 9.46 5.88 -13.79
N LEU A 81 9.14 4.64 -13.45
CA LEU A 81 8.20 3.79 -14.17
C LEU A 81 6.83 3.71 -13.48
N GLY A 82 6.69 4.30 -12.29
CA GLY A 82 5.39 4.49 -11.64
C GLY A 82 4.62 5.61 -12.34
N THR A 83 3.57 5.26 -13.06
CA THR A 83 2.61 6.21 -13.62
C THR A 83 1.20 5.87 -13.13
N PRO A 84 0.25 6.83 -13.14
CA PRO A 84 -1.13 6.53 -12.78
C PRO A 84 -1.75 5.38 -13.60
N ASP A 85 -1.33 5.20 -14.86
CA ASP A 85 -1.84 4.17 -15.77
C ASP A 85 -1.50 2.74 -15.35
N VAL A 86 -0.51 2.55 -14.47
CA VAL A 86 -0.16 1.21 -13.97
C VAL A 86 -1.07 0.74 -12.83
N TYR A 87 -1.95 1.62 -12.35
CA TYR A 87 -2.96 1.32 -11.35
C TYR A 87 -4.28 0.92 -12.02
N GLU A 88 -4.68 -0.33 -11.83
CA GLU A 88 -5.97 -0.80 -12.32
C GLU A 88 -7.07 -0.49 -11.29
N ALA A 89 -8.21 0.01 -11.75
CA ALA A 89 -9.39 0.11 -10.89
C ALA A 89 -9.92 -1.30 -10.58
N VAL A 90 -10.16 -1.58 -9.30
CA VAL A 90 -10.61 -2.89 -8.82
C VAL A 90 -11.82 -2.75 -7.91
N SER A 91 -12.62 -3.82 -7.79
CA SER A 91 -13.75 -3.84 -6.86
C SER A 91 -13.28 -4.09 -5.43
N GLN A 92 -14.14 -3.77 -4.47
CA GLN A 92 -13.90 -4.06 -3.05
C GLN A 92 -13.73 -5.56 -2.81
N GLU A 93 -14.55 -6.40 -3.45
CA GLU A 93 -14.53 -7.85 -3.30
C GLU A 93 -13.22 -8.44 -3.84
N ARG A 94 -12.79 -7.99 -5.03
CA ARG A 94 -11.51 -8.43 -5.63
C ARG A 94 -10.34 -8.04 -4.73
N SER A 95 -10.35 -6.81 -4.19
CA SER A 95 -9.30 -6.31 -3.32
C SER A 95 -9.23 -7.08 -2.01
N ALA A 96 -10.39 -7.32 -1.38
CA ALA A 96 -10.48 -8.12 -0.17
C ALA A 96 -10.00 -9.56 -0.41
N TYR A 97 -10.37 -10.17 -1.55
CA TYR A 97 -9.91 -11.50 -1.92
C TYR A 97 -8.39 -11.60 -2.04
N VAL A 98 -7.75 -10.64 -2.74
CA VAL A 98 -6.28 -10.59 -2.88
C VAL A 98 -5.61 -10.46 -1.53
N LEU A 99 -6.05 -9.49 -0.71
CA LEU A 99 -5.47 -9.26 0.62
C LEU A 99 -5.65 -10.47 1.53
N ARG A 100 -6.84 -11.08 1.57
CA ARG A 100 -7.11 -12.28 2.38
C ARG A 100 -6.27 -13.48 1.93
N GLY A 101 -6.10 -13.66 0.62
CA GLY A 101 -5.22 -14.71 0.08
C GLY A 101 -3.78 -14.56 0.56
N TRP A 102 -3.24 -13.34 0.55
CA TRP A 102 -1.90 -13.04 1.05
C TRP A 102 -1.80 -13.15 2.59
N VAL A 103 -2.76 -12.60 3.34
CA VAL A 103 -2.83 -12.67 4.81
C VAL A 103 -2.87 -14.11 5.30
N ASN A 104 -3.48 -15.03 4.56
CA ASN A 104 -3.62 -16.44 4.96
C ASN A 104 -2.62 -17.37 4.25
N GLN A 105 -1.64 -16.84 3.51
CA GLN A 105 -0.72 -17.67 2.71
C GLN A 105 0.12 -18.66 3.55
N SER A 106 0.34 -18.37 4.83
CA SER A 106 1.08 -19.23 5.78
C SER A 106 0.18 -19.87 6.84
N GLY A 107 -1.11 -20.02 6.51
CA GLY A 107 -2.16 -20.46 7.44
C GLY A 107 -2.88 -19.31 8.11
N ASP A 108 -3.81 -19.65 9.00
CA ASP A 108 -4.65 -18.69 9.71
C ASP A 108 -3.82 -17.74 10.58
N VAL A 109 -4.23 -16.47 10.63
CA VAL A 109 -3.61 -15.46 11.47
C VAL A 109 -4.24 -15.41 12.87
N PRO A 110 -3.48 -15.07 13.92
CA PRO A 110 -4.03 -14.85 15.26
C PRO A 110 -5.14 -13.79 15.25
N ALA A 111 -6.13 -13.95 16.14
CA ALA A 111 -7.25 -13.02 16.26
C ALA A 111 -6.79 -11.56 16.52
N ALA A 112 -5.66 -11.36 17.19
CA ALA A 112 -5.08 -10.04 17.41
C ALA A 112 -4.56 -9.39 16.11
N VAL A 113 -3.95 -10.17 15.22
CA VAL A 113 -3.54 -9.70 13.88
C VAL A 113 -4.80 -9.38 13.06
N GLU A 114 -5.77 -10.29 13.08
CA GLU A 114 -7.04 -10.16 12.37
C GLU A 114 -7.78 -8.88 12.76
N ALA A 115 -7.88 -8.56 14.06
CA ALA A 115 -8.54 -7.36 14.54
C ALA A 115 -7.86 -6.07 14.05
N VAL A 116 -6.52 -6.03 14.07
CA VAL A 116 -5.77 -4.87 13.59
C VAL A 116 -5.89 -4.74 12.07
N LEU A 117 -5.82 -5.84 11.32
CA LEU A 117 -6.04 -5.81 9.86
C LEU A 117 -7.47 -5.39 9.50
N GLN A 118 -8.46 -5.83 10.26
CA GLN A 118 -9.84 -5.42 10.06
C GLN A 118 -9.97 -3.90 10.17
N GLN A 119 -9.47 -3.33 11.27
CA GLN A 119 -9.50 -1.89 11.51
C GLN A 119 -8.68 -1.12 10.47
N GLU A 120 -7.42 -1.49 10.28
CA GLU A 120 -6.43 -0.71 9.53
C GLU A 120 -6.47 -0.90 8.01
N VAL A 121 -7.08 -1.98 7.53
CA VAL A 121 -7.11 -2.31 6.11
C VAL A 121 -8.54 -2.52 5.61
N PHE A 122 -9.28 -3.46 6.18
CA PHE A 122 -10.56 -3.89 5.61
C PHE A 122 -11.71 -2.89 5.83
N ASP A 123 -11.78 -2.22 6.97
CA ASP A 123 -12.79 -1.18 7.22
C ASP A 123 -12.58 0.01 6.27
N ARG A 124 -11.31 0.37 6.01
CA ARG A 124 -10.96 1.45 5.06
C ARG A 124 -11.21 1.05 3.62
N LEU A 125 -10.96 -0.21 3.28
CA LEU A 125 -11.33 -0.76 1.98
C LEU A 125 -12.84 -0.67 1.75
N ALA A 126 -13.64 -0.89 2.80
CA ALA A 126 -15.11 -0.79 2.73
C ALA A 126 -15.63 0.65 2.64
N ALA A 127 -14.89 1.62 3.17
CA ALA A 127 -15.25 3.04 3.11
C ALA A 127 -14.84 3.73 1.79
N ALA A 128 -13.92 3.14 1.02
CA ALA A 128 -13.34 3.78 -0.16
C ALA A 128 -14.35 3.93 -1.32
N ASP A 129 -14.41 5.12 -1.91
CA ASP A 129 -15.21 5.39 -3.12
C ASP A 129 -14.58 4.78 -4.38
N ARG A 130 -13.25 4.74 -4.41
CA ARG A 130 -12.45 4.18 -5.50
C ARG A 130 -11.27 3.40 -4.95
N ILE A 131 -11.00 2.25 -5.55
CA ILE A 131 -9.92 1.37 -5.17
C ILE A 131 -9.08 1.07 -6.41
N TYR A 132 -7.77 1.23 -6.26
CA TYR A 132 -6.79 1.00 -7.30
C TYR A 132 -5.75 0.00 -6.83
N TYR A 133 -5.38 -0.93 -7.70
CA TYR A 133 -4.36 -1.93 -7.44
C TYR A 133 -3.17 -1.72 -8.38
N LEU A 134 -1.96 -1.75 -7.83
CA LEU A 134 -0.75 -1.66 -8.64
C LEU A 134 -0.56 -2.94 -9.45
N SER A 135 -0.69 -2.83 -10.77
CA SER A 135 -0.43 -3.94 -11.69
C SER A 135 1.05 -4.31 -11.65
N ARG A 136 1.36 -5.57 -11.98
CA ARG A 136 2.75 -6.01 -12.12
C ARG A 136 3.40 -5.31 -13.32
N LEU A 137 4.50 -4.58 -13.10
CA LEU A 137 5.14 -3.74 -14.11
C LEU A 137 6.13 -4.49 -15.03
N GLY A 138 6.21 -5.81 -14.90
CA GLY A 138 7.20 -6.64 -15.60
C GLY A 138 8.60 -6.54 -15.00
N ASP A 139 9.49 -7.40 -15.48
CA ASP A 139 10.82 -7.60 -14.90
C ASP A 139 11.78 -6.42 -15.14
N GLU A 140 11.60 -5.68 -16.24
CA GLU A 140 12.41 -4.49 -16.54
C GLU A 140 12.17 -3.33 -15.59
N ALA A 141 11.02 -3.33 -14.90
CA ALA A 141 10.69 -2.30 -13.93
C ALA A 141 11.31 -2.54 -12.55
N ILE A 142 11.79 -3.76 -12.29
CA ILE A 142 12.35 -4.16 -11.01
C ILE A 142 13.74 -3.54 -10.85
N HIS A 143 14.00 -2.90 -9.72
CA HIS A 143 15.35 -2.38 -9.43
C HIS A 143 16.27 -3.47 -8.89
N ASP A 144 17.54 -3.11 -8.72
CA ASP A 144 18.63 -3.98 -8.25
C ASP A 144 18.35 -4.75 -6.94
N TRP A 145 17.51 -4.21 -6.06
CA TRP A 145 17.09 -4.84 -4.79
C TRP A 145 15.64 -5.34 -4.81
N GLY A 146 14.89 -5.11 -5.90
CA GLY A 146 13.45 -5.33 -5.91
C GLY A 146 13.03 -6.80 -5.79
N ARG A 147 13.95 -7.74 -6.07
CA ARG A 147 13.71 -9.19 -5.90
C ARG A 147 13.78 -9.67 -4.45
N VAL A 148 14.12 -8.79 -3.49
CA VAL A 148 13.98 -9.08 -2.06
C VAL A 148 12.50 -9.15 -1.64
N HIS A 149 11.63 -8.47 -2.38
CA HIS A 149 10.18 -8.54 -2.16
C HIS A 149 9.59 -9.74 -2.91
N GLU A 150 9.33 -10.84 -2.19
CA GLU A 150 8.66 -12.01 -2.76
C GLU A 150 7.19 -11.70 -3.14
N HIS A 151 6.52 -10.89 -2.31
CA HIS A 151 5.17 -10.42 -2.51
C HIS A 151 5.12 -8.91 -2.28
N PHE A 152 4.40 -8.19 -3.15
CA PHE A 152 4.18 -6.76 -3.04
C PHE A 152 2.77 -6.46 -3.58
N HIS A 153 1.85 -6.10 -2.70
CA HIS A 153 0.42 -5.97 -3.02
C HIS A 153 -0.05 -4.57 -2.67
N GLU A 154 0.26 -3.62 -3.54
CA GLU A 154 -0.12 -2.24 -3.30
C GLU A 154 -1.55 -1.93 -3.75
N LEU A 155 -2.34 -1.48 -2.79
CA LEU A 155 -3.63 -0.85 -3.02
C LEU A 155 -3.56 0.65 -2.70
N VAL A 156 -4.33 1.42 -3.45
CA VAL A 156 -4.59 2.84 -3.22
C VAL A 156 -6.10 3.04 -3.10
N LEU A 157 -6.52 3.51 -1.94
CA LEU A 157 -7.91 3.76 -1.57
C LEU A 157 -8.16 5.26 -1.59
N ILE A 158 -9.19 5.70 -2.30
CA ILE A 158 -9.62 7.10 -2.31
C ILE A 158 -11.00 7.17 -1.64
N ASP A 159 -11.06 7.91 -0.53
CA ASP A 159 -12.28 8.26 0.19
C ASP A 159 -12.40 9.80 0.18
N ARG A 160 -13.21 10.31 -0.74
CA ARG A 160 -13.45 11.75 -0.89
C ARG A 160 -14.33 12.29 0.22
N SER A 161 -15.21 11.46 0.78
CA SER A 161 -16.09 11.87 1.88
C SER A 161 -15.29 12.22 3.13
N ALA A 162 -14.23 11.44 3.40
CA ALA A 162 -13.28 11.71 4.47
C ALA A 162 -12.10 12.61 4.04
N GLY A 163 -12.02 12.99 2.77
CA GLY A 163 -10.92 13.79 2.23
C GLY A 163 -9.57 13.09 2.36
N ARG A 164 -9.51 11.77 2.11
CA ARG A 164 -8.33 10.94 2.37
C ARG A 164 -7.98 10.01 1.21
N ILE A 165 -6.68 9.86 0.99
CA ILE A 165 -6.10 8.79 0.19
C ILE A 165 -5.27 7.89 1.11
N THR A 166 -5.48 6.58 1.02
CA THR A 166 -4.75 5.57 1.79
C THR A 166 -3.96 4.68 0.83
N LYS A 167 -2.69 4.44 1.14
CA LYS A 167 -1.83 3.52 0.39
C LYS A 167 -1.42 2.37 1.31
N ASN A 168 -1.49 1.13 0.82
CA ASN A 168 -1.05 -0.05 1.56
C ASN A 168 -0.31 -1.06 0.66
N PRO A 169 1.03 -1.06 0.64
CA PRO A 169 1.86 -2.11 0.04
C PRO A 169 2.03 -3.36 0.89
#